data_AF-A0AAV7VJ69-F1
#
_entry.id   AF-A0AAV7VJ69-F1
#
_cell.length_a   1.000
_cell.length_b   1.000
_cell.length_c   1.000
_cell.angle_alpha   90.00
_cell.angle_beta   90.00
_cell.angle_gamma   90.00
#
_symmetry.space_group_name_H-M   'P 1'
#
loop_
_entity.id
_entity.type
_entity.pdbx_description
1 polymer ?
#
loop_
_entity_poly.entity_id
_entity_poly.type
_entity_poly.pdbx_seq_one_letter_code
_entity_poly.pdbx_strand_id
1 'polypeptide(L)'
;MQPLVSNISTFTTTQVMPLTANISEAAVPRAGARAPRRRVANQIPEEILNNSELQEAVGTLPINYNFEIFKTIWRIKQIGAKRVALQMPEGLLIFACTIADIIESA
;
A
#
# COMPACT_ATOMS: atom_id res chain seq x y z
N MET A 1 -4.31 8.60 55.03
CA MET A 1 -3.74 9.87 55.52
C MET A 1 -2.68 10.32 54.53
N GLN A 2 -2.94 11.38 53.76
CA GLN A 2 -1.87 12.18 53.14
C GLN A 2 -1.35 13.15 54.23
N PRO A 3 -0.09 13.61 54.19
CA PRO A 3 0.25 14.85 53.45
C PRO A 3 1.64 14.79 52.76
N LEU A 4 1.85 15.40 51.59
CA LEU A 4 2.21 16.81 51.32
C LEU A 4 3.58 17.21 51.87
N VAL A 5 4.52 17.57 50.98
CA VAL A 5 5.40 18.77 50.94
C VAL A 5 6.59 18.47 50.00
N SER A 6 6.69 19.02 48.79
CA SER A 6 7.00 20.40 48.37
C SER A 6 8.48 20.78 48.50
N ASN A 7 9.00 21.30 47.39
CA ASN A 7 10.23 22.12 47.26
C ASN A 7 11.52 21.28 47.09
N ILE A 8 12.54 21.67 46.34
CA ILE A 8 12.90 22.98 45.78
C ILE A 8 13.91 22.72 44.64
N SER A 9 13.83 23.58 43.61
CA SER A 9 14.87 23.84 42.61
C SER A 9 16.24 24.01 43.25
N THR A 10 17.32 23.54 42.61
CA THR A 10 18.52 24.35 42.32
C THR A 10 19.66 23.54 41.67
N PHE A 11 19.89 23.86 40.39
CA PHE A 11 21.19 24.15 39.74
C PHE A 11 22.31 23.11 39.72
N THR A 12 22.39 22.45 38.56
CA THR A 12 23.61 22.21 37.79
C THR A 12 24.49 23.47 37.68
N THR A 13 25.83 23.32 37.72
CA THR A 13 26.80 23.90 36.75
C THR A 13 28.25 23.86 37.25
N THR A 14 29.15 23.28 36.46
CA THR A 14 30.51 23.76 36.14
C THR A 14 30.90 23.03 34.84
N GLN A 15 30.59 23.54 33.65
CA GLN A 15 31.34 24.50 32.82
C GLN A 15 32.81 24.13 32.55
N VAL A 16 33.08 23.60 31.36
CA VAL A 16 34.17 24.06 30.46
C VAL A 16 33.72 23.93 28.99
N MET A 17 33.65 25.07 28.31
CA MET A 17 33.53 25.31 26.85
C MET A 17 34.92 25.71 26.29
N PRO A 18 35.11 26.07 25.00
CA PRO A 18 34.45 25.69 23.74
C PRO A 18 35.50 25.37 22.63
N LEU A 19 35.03 25.21 21.39
CA LEU A 19 35.61 25.63 20.08
C LEU A 19 35.39 24.47 19.10
N THR A 20 34.45 24.54 18.15
CA THR A 20 34.47 25.42 16.98
C THR A 20 33.05 25.64 16.45
N ALA A 21 32.75 26.87 16.04
CA ALA A 21 31.54 27.22 15.32
C ALA A 21 31.51 26.61 13.91
N ASN A 22 30.37 26.08 13.48
CA ASN A 22 30.02 25.98 12.06
C ASN A 22 28.51 26.21 11.87
N ILE A 23 28.20 27.46 11.54
CA ILE A 23 27.29 27.98 10.51
C ILE A 23 25.95 27.23 10.30
N SER A 24 24.90 27.99 10.59
CA SER A 24 23.47 27.86 10.30
C SER A 24 23.09 27.30 8.93
N GLU A 25 22.16 26.32 8.92
CA GLU A 25 21.28 26.05 7.79
C GLU A 25 19.82 26.06 8.27
N ALA A 26 19.05 27.02 7.76
CA ALA A 26 17.66 27.26 8.12
C ALA A 26 16.74 26.18 7.52
N ALA A 27 16.10 25.37 8.38
CA ALA A 27 15.13 24.38 7.94
C ALA A 27 13.77 25.03 7.62
N VAL A 28 13.37 24.96 6.36
CA VAL A 28 12.04 25.37 5.86
C VAL A 28 10.95 24.44 6.43
N PRO A 29 9.86 24.95 7.03
CA PRO A 29 8.75 24.10 7.46
C PRO A 29 7.94 23.64 6.24
N ARG A 30 8.02 22.35 5.89
CA ARG A 30 7.18 21.78 4.84
C ARG A 30 5.76 21.56 5.37
N ALA A 31 4.83 22.35 4.83
CA ALA A 31 3.41 22.28 5.09
C ALA A 31 2.78 20.96 4.61
N GLY A 32 1.87 20.42 5.41
CA GLY A 32 0.75 19.60 4.95
C GLY A 32 0.89 18.08 5.12
N ALA A 33 0.80 17.58 6.35
CA ALA A 33 0.48 16.18 6.60
C ALA A 33 -0.97 15.91 6.13
N ARG A 34 -1.12 15.44 4.89
CA ARG A 34 -2.41 15.02 4.34
C ARG A 34 -2.79 13.69 4.99
N ALA A 35 -3.83 13.71 5.81
CA ALA A 35 -4.39 12.50 6.41
C ALA A 35 -4.65 11.43 5.33
N PRO A 36 -4.34 10.15 5.59
CA PRO A 36 -4.55 9.10 4.61
C PRO A 36 -6.05 8.96 4.37
N ARG A 37 -6.50 9.30 3.16
CA ARG A 37 -7.84 8.93 2.70
C ARG A 37 -7.91 7.41 2.74
N ARG A 38 -8.64 6.85 3.72
CA ARG A 38 -8.95 5.44 3.80
C ARG A 38 -9.75 5.09 2.55
N ARG A 39 -9.06 4.62 1.52
CA ARG A 39 -9.70 4.22 0.27
C ARG A 39 -10.57 3.02 0.60
N VAL A 40 -11.87 3.12 0.30
CA VAL A 40 -12.79 1.98 0.28
C VAL A 40 -12.41 1.13 -0.94
N ALA A 41 -11.23 0.52 -0.92
CA ALA A 41 -10.52 0.06 -2.12
C ALA A 41 -10.73 -1.43 -2.45
N ASN A 42 -11.51 -2.16 -1.67
CA ASN A 42 -11.49 -3.63 -1.72
C ASN A 42 -12.85 -4.29 -2.03
N GLN A 43 -13.88 -3.54 -2.39
CA GLN A 43 -15.13 -4.16 -2.82
C GLN A 43 -15.07 -4.41 -4.33
N ILE A 44 -14.92 -5.68 -4.71
CA ILE A 44 -15.17 -6.17 -6.06
C ILE A 44 -16.69 -6.31 -6.19
N PRO A 45 -17.35 -5.68 -7.18
CA PRO A 45 -18.79 -5.82 -7.37
C PRO A 45 -19.21 -7.28 -7.58
N GLU A 46 -20.42 -7.59 -7.12
CA GLU A 46 -21.02 -8.92 -7.29
C GLU A 46 -21.19 -9.31 -8.75
N GLU A 47 -21.31 -8.34 -9.67
CA GLU A 47 -21.38 -8.59 -11.12
C GLU A 47 -20.16 -9.34 -11.66
N ILE A 48 -18.96 -9.06 -11.12
CA ILE A 48 -17.72 -9.74 -11.52
C ILE A 48 -17.60 -11.08 -10.78
N LEU A 49 -18.05 -11.14 -9.53
CA LEU A 49 -18.00 -12.37 -8.73
C LEU A 49 -18.99 -13.43 -9.21
N ASN A 50 -20.15 -13.02 -9.72
CA ASN A 50 -21.24 -13.90 -10.18
C ASN A 50 -21.18 -14.19 -11.70
N ASN A 51 -20.13 -13.76 -12.39
CA ASN A 51 -19.96 -14.09 -13.80
C ASN A 51 -19.53 -15.56 -13.95
N SER A 52 -20.45 -16.39 -14.44
CA SER A 52 -20.24 -17.84 -14.65
C SER A 52 -19.07 -18.12 -15.58
N GLU A 53 -18.96 -17.40 -16.70
CA GLU A 53 -17.88 -17.60 -17.68
C GLU A 53 -16.52 -17.29 -17.05
N LEU A 54 -16.43 -16.21 -16.27
CA LEU A 54 -15.20 -15.86 -15.57
C LEU A 54 -14.84 -16.88 -14.48
N GLN A 55 -15.83 -17.38 -13.73
CA GLN A 55 -15.60 -18.41 -12.71
C GLN A 55 -15.09 -19.72 -13.32
N GLU A 56 -15.68 -20.16 -14.43
CA GLU A 56 -15.26 -21.35 -15.17
C GLU A 56 -13.85 -21.19 -15.72
N ALA A 57 -13.56 -20.03 -16.32
CA ALA A 57 -12.25 -19.75 -16.90
C ALA A 57 -11.16 -19.71 -15.81
N VAL A 58 -11.44 -19.09 -14.65
CA VAL A 58 -10.52 -19.13 -13.49
C VAL A 58 -10.38 -20.54 -12.93
N GLY A 59 -11.41 -21.37 -13.01
CA GLY A 59 -11.38 -22.78 -12.60
C GLY A 59 -10.40 -23.65 -13.40
N THR A 60 -9.96 -23.19 -14.58
CA THR A 60 -8.92 -23.87 -15.38
C THR A 60 -7.52 -23.71 -14.78
N LEU A 61 -7.32 -22.69 -13.94
CA LEU A 61 -6.03 -22.41 -13.31
C LEU A 61 -5.78 -23.37 -12.14
N PRO A 62 -4.51 -23.67 -11.81
CA PRO A 62 -4.20 -24.52 -10.68
C PRO A 62 -4.66 -23.91 -9.35
N ILE A 63 -5.41 -24.69 -8.58
CA ILE A 63 -5.95 -24.33 -7.25
C ILE A 63 -4.86 -23.89 -6.25
N ASN A 64 -3.62 -24.34 -6.43
CA ASN A 64 -2.51 -23.99 -5.54
C ASN A 64 -1.98 -22.55 -5.73
N TYR A 65 -2.52 -21.79 -6.69
CA TYR A 65 -2.17 -20.39 -6.91
C TYR A 65 -3.41 -19.49 -6.92
N ASN A 66 -3.38 -18.42 -6.12
CA ASN A 66 -4.38 -17.36 -6.19
C ASN A 66 -3.83 -16.18 -7.00
N PHE A 67 -4.21 -16.10 -8.27
CA PHE A 67 -3.80 -15.01 -9.16
C PHE A 67 -4.61 -13.72 -8.96
N GLU A 68 -5.57 -13.69 -8.02
CA GLU A 68 -6.48 -12.57 -7.77
C GLU A 68 -7.16 -12.03 -9.06
N ILE A 69 -7.52 -12.92 -10.01
CA ILE A 69 -8.02 -12.53 -11.35
C ILE A 69 -9.22 -11.59 -11.27
N PHE A 70 -10.22 -11.90 -10.43
CA PHE A 70 -11.40 -11.06 -10.22
C PHE A 70 -11.04 -9.62 -9.81
N LYS A 71 -10.03 -9.47 -8.95
CA LYS A 71 -9.56 -8.17 -8.45
C LYS A 71 -8.81 -7.40 -9.55
N THR A 72 -8.03 -8.12 -10.35
CA THR A 72 -7.31 -7.55 -11.49
C THR A 72 -8.27 -7.03 -12.56
N ILE A 73 -9.29 -7.80 -12.93
CA ILE A 73 -10.34 -7.38 -13.87
C ILE A 73 -11.09 -6.17 -13.34
N TRP A 74 -11.48 -6.20 -12.06
CA TRP A 74 -12.11 -5.04 -11.44
C TRP A 74 -11.23 -3.80 -11.53
N ARG A 75 -9.93 -3.95 -11.26
CA ARG A 75 -8.98 -2.85 -11.36
C ARG A 75 -8.90 -2.30 -12.78
N ILE A 76 -8.88 -3.16 -13.79
CA ILE A 76 -8.86 -2.79 -15.22
C ILE A 76 -10.13 -2.03 -15.59
N LYS A 77 -11.31 -2.51 -15.18
CA LYS A 77 -12.60 -1.84 -15.41
C LYS A 77 -12.67 -0.48 -14.73
N GLN A 78 -12.20 -0.37 -13.49
CA GLN A 78 -12.18 0.88 -12.72
C GLN A 78 -11.31 1.96 -13.37
N ILE A 79 -10.17 1.59 -13.95
CA ILE A 79 -9.26 2.54 -14.61
C ILE A 79 -9.58 2.74 -16.10
N GLY A 80 -10.48 1.94 -16.68
CA GLY A 80 -10.82 1.97 -18.10
C GLY A 80 -9.62 1.66 -19.01
N ALA A 81 -8.74 0.74 -18.60
CA ALA A 81 -7.53 0.43 -19.36
C ALA A 81 -7.86 -0.31 -20.66
N LYS A 82 -7.29 0.17 -21.78
CA LYS A 82 -7.42 -0.46 -23.11
C LYS A 82 -6.28 -1.43 -23.44
N ARG A 83 -5.18 -1.34 -22.69
CA ARG A 83 -3.99 -2.19 -22.85
C ARG A 83 -3.48 -2.55 -21.47
N VAL A 84 -3.15 -3.82 -21.29
CA VAL A 84 -2.68 -4.38 -20.02
C VAL A 84 -1.41 -5.17 -20.31
N ALA A 85 -0.38 -4.98 -19.50
CA ALA A 85 0.83 -5.78 -19.53
C ALA A 85 0.85 -6.68 -18.28
N LEU A 86 1.11 -7.97 -18.47
CA LEU A 86 1.25 -8.93 -17.39
C LEU A 86 2.74 -9.15 -17.11
N GLN A 87 3.18 -8.78 -15.93
CA GLN A 87 4.53 -9.08 -15.46
C GLN A 87 4.48 -10.33 -14.60
N MET A 88 5.20 -11.38 -15.00
CA MET A 88 5.28 -12.64 -14.28
C MET A 88 6.75 -13.09 -14.18
N PRO A 89 7.18 -13.66 -13.03
CA PRO A 89 8.46 -14.36 -12.94
C PRO A 89 8.42 -15.67 -13.74
N GLU A 90 9.59 -16.22 -14.09
CA GLU A 90 9.71 -17.38 -15.01
C GLU A 90 8.82 -18.57 -14.63
N GLY A 91 8.71 -18.89 -13.35
CA GLY A 91 7.89 -20.01 -12.86
C GLY A 91 6.37 -19.84 -13.02
N LEU A 92 5.89 -18.64 -13.35
CA LEU A 92 4.47 -18.36 -13.59
C LEU A 92 4.16 -18.04 -15.05
N LEU A 93 5.19 -17.95 -15.92
CA LEU A 93 5.01 -17.67 -17.34
C LEU A 93 4.17 -18.73 -18.05
N ILE A 94 4.18 -19.97 -17.56
CA ILE A 94 3.34 -21.06 -18.11
C ILE A 94 1.84 -20.76 -18.04
N PHE A 95 1.42 -19.90 -17.10
CA PHE A 95 0.03 -19.46 -16.96
C PHE A 95 -0.25 -18.12 -17.64
N ALA A 96 0.77 -17.43 -18.14
CA ALA A 96 0.63 -16.06 -18.63
C ALA A 96 -0.32 -15.97 -19.83
N CYS A 97 -0.23 -16.89 -20.79
CA CYS A 97 -1.13 -16.93 -21.95
C CYS A 97 -2.58 -17.18 -21.52
N THR A 98 -2.82 -18.21 -20.69
CA THR A 98 -4.17 -18.52 -20.17
C THR A 98 -4.77 -17.34 -19.40
N ILE A 99 -3.97 -16.68 -18.56
CA ILE A 99 -4.41 -15.50 -17.81
C ILE A 99 -4.72 -14.32 -18.75
N ALA A 100 -3.94 -14.15 -19.83
CA ALA A 100 -4.21 -13.13 -20.83
C ALA A 100 -5.56 -13.38 -21.53
N ASP A 101 -5.84 -14.62 -21.93
CA ASP A 101 -7.11 -14.99 -22.55
C ASP A 101 -8.30 -14.72 -21.62
N ILE A 102 -8.17 -15.07 -20.32
CA ILE A 102 -9.21 -14.82 -19.31
C ILE A 102 -9.49 -13.31 -19.15
N ILE A 103 -8.44 -12.48 -19.18
CA ILE A 103 -8.57 -11.02 -19.06
C ILE A 103 -9.19 -10.41 -20.31
N GLU A 104 -8.91 -10.96 -21.49
CA GLU A 104 -9.50 -10.50 -22.76
C GLU A 104 -10.99 -10.84 -22.84
N SER A 105 -11.41 -12.00 -22.32
CA SER A 105 -12.81 -12.44 -22.34
C SER A 105 -13.72 -11.76 -21.30
N ALA A 106 -13.17 -10.98 -20.36
CA ALA A 106 -13.89 -10.46 -19.17
C ALA A 106 -14.42 -9.02 -19.28
#